data_AF-A0A703SHZ7-F1
#
_entry.id   AF-A0A703SHZ7-F1
#
_cell.length_a   1.000
_cell.length_b   1.000
_cell.length_c   1.000
_cell.angle_alpha   90.00
_cell.angle_beta   90.00
_cell.angle_gamma   90.00
#
_symmetry.space_group_name_H-M   'P 1'
#
loop_
_entity.id
_entity.type
_entity.pdbx_description
1 polymer ?
#
loop_
_entity_poly.entity_id
_entity_poly.type
_entity_poly.pdbx_seq_one_letter_code
_entity_poly.pdbx_strand_id
1 'polypeptide(L)'
;AQLALGEIYAHGRQGVPKDNKQAYIWYYMASIYTEKSKDDCSALIAERNRLKGTLTPDQLSETYAAFDLIRRKINQSKEAKKIARKKY
;
A
#
# COMPACT_ATOMS: atom_id res chain seq x y z
N ALA A 1 -3.00 9.40 3.78
CA ALA A 1 -1.54 9.18 3.78
C ALA A 1 -1.08 8.16 2.73
N GLN A 2 -1.62 6.93 2.71
CA GLN A 2 -1.17 5.87 1.78
C GLN A 2 -1.34 6.21 0.29
N LEU A 3 -2.43 6.88 -0.09
CA LEU A 3 -2.64 7.37 -1.47
C LEU A 3 -1.53 8.33 -1.93
N ALA A 4 -1.24 9.35 -1.13
CA ALA A 4 -0.23 10.35 -1.48
C ALA A 4 1.17 9.73 -1.65
N LEU A 5 1.51 8.72 -0.84
CA LEU A 5 2.75 7.96 -1.02
C LEU A 5 2.78 7.20 -2.34
N GLY A 6 1.67 6.58 -2.74
CA GLY A 6 1.54 5.95 -4.06
C GLY A 6 1.83 6.93 -5.19
N GLU A 7 1.25 8.13 -5.12
CA GLU A 7 1.45 9.19 -6.13
C GLU A 7 2.90 9.71 -6.17
N ILE A 8 3.51 9.91 -5.01
CA ILE A 8 4.90 10.38 -4.90
C ILE A 8 5.85 9.40 -5.59
N TYR A 9 5.72 8.11 -5.30
CA TYR A 9 6.56 7.08 -5.91
C TYR A 9 6.21 6.84 -7.39
N ALA A 10 4.94 6.93 -7.79
CA ALA A 10 4.53 6.71 -9.18
C ALA A 10 5.02 7.81 -10.13
N HIS A 11 5.10 9.05 -9.63
CA HIS A 11 5.48 10.21 -10.43
C HIS A 11 6.90 10.70 -10.16
N GLY A 12 7.57 10.21 -9.11
CA GLY A 12 8.88 10.70 -8.70
C GLY A 12 8.83 12.16 -8.29
N ARG A 13 8.19 12.46 -7.15
CA ARG A 13 7.97 13.83 -6.65
C ARG A 13 8.72 14.08 -5.34
N GLN A 14 8.92 15.36 -4.99
CA GLN A 14 9.47 15.77 -3.69
C GLN A 14 10.87 15.21 -3.40
N GLY A 15 11.70 15.05 -4.44
CA GLY A 15 13.04 14.47 -4.32
C GLY A 15 13.06 12.94 -4.20
N VAL A 16 11.90 12.29 -4.23
CA VAL A 16 11.78 10.83 -4.29
C VAL A 16 11.86 10.39 -5.75
N PRO A 17 12.76 9.48 -6.13
CA PRO A 17 12.81 8.95 -7.49
C PRO A 17 11.56 8.11 -7.78
N LYS A 18 11.19 8.05 -9.05
CA LYS A 18 10.09 7.20 -9.50
C LYS A 18 10.41 5.74 -9.21
N ASP A 19 9.51 5.07 -8.48
CA ASP A 19 9.62 3.64 -8.17
C ASP A 19 8.22 3.00 -8.26
N ASN A 20 8.00 2.28 -9.36
CA ASN A 20 6.73 1.62 -9.60
C ASN A 20 6.45 0.47 -8.61
N LYS A 21 7.49 -0.16 -8.03
CA LYS A 21 7.30 -1.21 -7.01
C LYS A 21 6.75 -0.59 -5.73
N GLN A 22 7.39 0.48 -5.25
CA GLN A 22 6.92 1.19 -4.06
C GLN A 22 5.53 1.76 -4.28
N ALA A 23 5.30 2.41 -5.42
CA ALA A 23 3.99 2.94 -5.78
C ALA A 23 2.91 1.84 -5.75
N TYR A 24 3.17 0.69 -6.38
CA TYR A 24 2.24 -0.44 -6.41
C TYR A 24 1.87 -0.92 -5.00
N ILE A 25 2.85 -1.06 -4.11
CA ILE A 25 2.62 -1.44 -2.70
C ILE A 25 1.72 -0.41 -2.01
N TRP A 26 2.01 0.89 -2.16
CA TRP A 26 1.24 1.94 -1.48
C TRP A 26 -0.20 2.06 -2.02
N TYR A 27 -0.41 1.93 -3.33
CA TYR A 27 -1.75 1.87 -3.91
C TYR A 27 -2.51 0.62 -3.46
N TYR A 28 -1.84 -0.54 -3.39
CA TYR A 28 -2.47 -1.76 -2.92
C TYR A 28 -2.89 -1.65 -1.44
N MET A 29 -2.02 -1.12 -0.59
CA MET A 29 -2.31 -0.81 0.81
C MET A 29 -3.50 0.16 0.93
N ALA A 30 -3.47 1.26 0.18
CA ALA A 30 -4.54 2.24 0.18
C ALA A 30 -5.89 1.60 -0.21
N SER A 31 -5.93 0.71 -1.21
CA SER A 31 -7.16 0.05 -1.63
C SER A 31 -7.78 -0.89 -0.59
N ILE A 32 -6.99 -1.35 0.40
CA ILE A 32 -7.44 -2.29 1.44
C ILE A 32 -7.75 -1.58 2.76
N TYR A 33 -6.95 -0.56 3.10
CA TYR A 33 -6.97 0.04 4.43
C TYR A 33 -7.59 1.44 4.49
N THR A 34 -7.98 2.00 3.34
CA THR A 34 -8.76 3.23 3.32
C THR A 34 -10.15 2.99 3.91
N GLU A 35 -10.68 4.01 4.59
CA GLU A 35 -12.06 4.02 5.11
C GLU A 35 -13.10 4.34 4.02
N LYS A 36 -12.61 4.68 2.82
CA LYS A 36 -13.43 5.00 1.64
C LYS A 36 -14.18 3.77 1.14
N SER A 37 -15.34 3.99 0.52
CA SER A 37 -16.12 2.91 -0.08
C SER A 37 -15.35 2.22 -1.22
N LYS A 38 -15.74 1.00 -1.58
CA LYS A 38 -15.11 0.29 -2.72
C LYS A 38 -15.22 1.09 -4.02
N ASP A 39 -16.33 1.80 -4.21
CA ASP A 39 -16.57 2.63 -5.40
C ASP A 39 -15.62 3.84 -5.44
N ASP A 40 -15.35 4.43 -4.27
CA ASP A 40 -14.37 5.51 -4.09
C ASP A 40 -12.92 5.04 -4.28
N CYS A 41 -12.66 3.74 -4.21
CA CYS A 41 -11.33 3.14 -4.41
C CYS A 41 -11.03 2.80 -5.87
N SER A 42 -11.95 3.06 -6.80
CA SER A 42 -11.78 2.76 -8.23
C SER A 42 -10.49 3.34 -8.81
N ALA A 43 -10.15 4.59 -8.50
CA ALA A 43 -8.91 5.24 -8.92
C ALA A 43 -7.65 4.56 -8.37
N LEU A 44 -7.69 4.08 -7.11
CA LEU A 44 -6.57 3.36 -6.50
C LEU A 44 -6.34 2.01 -7.18
N ILE A 45 -7.44 1.30 -7.49
CA ILE A 45 -7.41 0.01 -8.16
C ILE A 45 -6.92 0.18 -9.61
N ALA A 46 -7.36 1.22 -10.31
CA ALA A 46 -6.92 1.54 -11.65
C ALA A 46 -5.41 1.81 -11.70
N GLU A 47 -4.89 2.64 -10.80
CA GLU A 47 -3.47 2.96 -10.76
C GLU A 47 -2.61 1.75 -10.34
N ARG A 48 -3.09 0.96 -9.38
CA ARG A 48 -2.49 -0.33 -9.04
C ARG A 48 -2.40 -1.25 -10.26
N ASN A 49 -3.47 -1.38 -11.04
CA ASN A 49 -3.49 -2.25 -12.22
C ASN A 49 -2.57 -1.72 -13.34
N ARG A 50 -2.53 -0.40 -13.52
CA ARG A 50 -1.60 0.26 -14.45
C ARG A 50 -0.15 -0.08 -14.09
N LEU A 51 0.22 0.09 -12.82
CA LEU A 51 1.56 -0.21 -12.33
C LEU A 51 1.88 -1.70 -12.41
N LYS A 52 0.91 -2.59 -12.15
CA LYS A 52 1.07 -4.04 -12.32
C LYS A 52 1.54 -4.41 -13.72
N GLY A 53 1.01 -3.74 -14.75
CA GLY A 53 1.43 -3.95 -16.14
C GLY A 53 2.87 -3.49 -16.46
N THR A 54 3.48 -2.70 -15.58
CA THR A 54 4.86 -2.21 -15.74
C THR A 54 5.90 -3.03 -14.96
N LEU A 55 5.45 -3.93 -14.09
CA LEU A 55 6.32 -4.71 -13.22
C LEU A 55 6.56 -6.10 -13.80
N THR A 56 7.78 -6.59 -13.67
CA THR A 56 8.12 -7.98 -14.00
C THR A 56 7.51 -8.94 -12.96
N PRO A 57 7.37 -10.25 -13.30
CA PRO A 57 6.90 -11.25 -12.34
C PRO A 57 7.71 -11.28 -11.03
N ASP A 58 9.04 -11.15 -11.11
CA ASP A 58 9.91 -11.15 -9.93
C ASP A 58 9.65 -9.92 -9.05
N GLN A 59 9.54 -8.75 -9.67
CA GLN A 59 9.20 -7.52 -8.96
C GLN A 59 7.79 -7.58 -8.33
N LEU A 60 6.82 -8.22 -8.99
CA LEU A 60 5.50 -8.46 -8.42
C LEU A 60 5.58 -9.37 -7.20
N SER A 61 6.35 -10.45 -7.29
CA SER A 61 6.59 -11.36 -6.16
C SER A 61 7.17 -10.61 -4.94
N GLU A 62 8.19 -9.77 -5.16
CA GLU A 62 8.76 -8.90 -4.13
C GLU A 62 7.69 -7.98 -3.51
N THR A 63 6.85 -7.35 -4.35
CA THR A 63 5.82 -6.43 -3.85
C THR A 63 4.76 -7.14 -3.01
N TYR A 64 4.37 -8.37 -3.35
CA TYR A 64 3.43 -9.16 -2.56
C TYR A 64 4.03 -9.59 -1.23
N ALA A 65 5.30 -10.04 -1.23
CA ALA A 65 6.01 -10.38 0.00
C ALA A 65 6.11 -9.16 0.94
N ALA A 66 6.44 -8.00 0.40
CA ALA A 66 6.49 -6.75 1.17
C ALA A 66 5.11 -6.36 1.71
N PHE A 67 4.06 -6.45 0.88
CA PHE A 67 2.68 -6.19 1.28
C PHE A 67 2.24 -7.09 2.45
N ASP A 68 2.49 -8.39 2.35
CA ASP A 68 2.14 -9.34 3.40
C ASP A 68 2.86 -9.05 4.72
N LEU A 69 4.14 -8.69 4.64
CA LEU A 69 4.91 -8.29 5.81
C LEU A 69 4.32 -7.04 6.48
N ILE A 70 4.00 -6.01 5.69
CA ILE A 70 3.41 -4.77 6.20
C ILE A 70 2.05 -5.05 6.84
N ARG A 71 1.19 -5.84 6.18
CA ARG A 71 -0.11 -6.25 6.70
C ARG A 71 0.01 -6.98 8.04
N ARG A 72 0.93 -7.93 8.15
CA ARG A 72 1.20 -8.65 9.41
C ARG A 72 1.59 -7.69 10.52
N LYS A 73 2.52 -6.77 10.27
CA LYS A 73 2.97 -5.76 11.25
C LYS A 73 1.84 -4.84 11.69
N ILE A 74 0.99 -4.38 10.77
CA ILE A 74 -0.19 -3.55 11.11
C ILE A 74 -1.14 -4.32 12.02
N ASN A 75 -1.45 -5.57 11.70
CA ASN A 75 -2.35 -6.39 12.51
C ASN A 75 -1.78 -6.65 13.90
N GLN A 76 -0.50 -7.02 14.01
CA GLN A 76 0.19 -7.19 15.30
C GLN A 76 0.13 -5.90 16.13
N SER A 77 0.39 -4.74 15.52
CA SER A 77 0.30 -3.45 16.20
C SER A 77 -1.11 -3.14 16.69
N LYS A 78 -2.15 -3.45 15.90
CA LYS A 78 -3.55 -3.28 16.30
C LYS A 78 -3.92 -4.16 17.49
N GLU A 79 -3.53 -5.43 17.48
CA GLU A 79 -3.78 -6.34 18.59
C GLU A 79 -3.01 -5.92 19.86
N ALA A 80 -1.75 -5.52 19.73
CA ALA A 80 -0.96 -5.01 20.86
C ALA A 80 -1.63 -3.78 21.51
N LYS A 81 -2.11 -2.83 20.70
CA LYS A 81 -2.86 -1.66 21.19
C LYS A 81 -4.17 -2.04 21.87
N LYS A 82 -4.89 -3.04 21.35
CA LYS A 82 -6.13 -3.54 21.94
C LYS A 82 -5.90 -4.19 23.30
N ILE A 83 -4.84 -4.99 23.44
CA ILE A 83 -4.44 -5.60 24.71
C ILE A 83 -4.08 -4.52 25.73
N ALA A 84 -3.26 -3.53 25.32
CA ALA A 84 -2.88 -2.41 26.20
C ALA A 84 -4.11 -1.63 26.70
N ARG A 85 -5.07 -1.33 25.81
CA ARG A 85 -6.32 -0.62 26.16
C ARG A 85 -7.27 -1.40 27.07
N LYS A 86 -7.15 -2.73 27.15
CA LYS A 86 -7.95 -3.58 28.05
C LYS A 86 -7.31 -3.74 29.44
N LYS A 87 -6.04 -3.38 29.58
CA LYS A 87 -5.25 -3.54 30.81
C LYS A 87 -5.33 -2.31 31.74
N TYR A 88 -5.95 -1.23 31.26
CA TYR A 88 -6.26 0.00 31.98
C TYR A 88 -7.76 0.27 31.83
#